data_AF-A0A550J640-F1
#
_entry.id   AF-A0A550J640-F1
#
_cell.length_a   1.000
_cell.length_b   1.000
_cell.length_c   1.000
_cell.angle_alpha   90.00
_cell.angle_beta   90.00
_cell.angle_gamma   90.00
#
_symmetry.space_group_name_H-M   'P 1'
#
loop_
_entity.id
_entity.type
_entity.pdbx_description
1 polymer ?
#
loop_
_entity_poly.entity_id
_entity_poly.type
_entity_poly.pdbx_seq_one_letter_code
_entity_poly.pdbx_strand_id
1 'polypeptide(L)'
;MAGPTLTTEYLESALRALDVLLKATRFYPPGHPALKTAVEQALLRFAPLLMGRESILFSVHKEGFRVDDTPVSSDRLVLKSFAVQLFARHVRSLMILADLSARDLHAFARTLAKEPVEIQEAGGAQGLLQAAGVSTIWINEIDLSSVLSRKEEIESHRPEETIGGGDETSPEAGMQEGAPVAAAPALPETRDLEALLRDLERTESDQHFAVLAQELQPALLAHLHDEGAHLVIRALQLMRRYGEDPKLSSSRRRTAQETLDTLGREDVFDFLIHCLCHNPDVRESRERLLSLIASFPGKIEAPLMRHLAGEGDAQARKVLGTALIRLGATAAPVLTDYLSDARWFVVRNVMVILGEIRDQQTTAQIVPLLNHEDIRVRRETLRALTKIGGRGAESNLIRILENDDAEMRRQAILSLGALKSALALPALTELASRKENKGVSQEERKEAIVALGQIGAAEALPCLGGILKRRRFWFGDSDEELREAAAAALGKICDERSLTLLRAAVDDRSPAVARAARLALNRLEKALNHAT
;
A
#
# COMPACT_ATOMS: atom_id res chain seq x y z
N MET A 1 -47.89 21.59 -3.86
CA MET A 1 -46.81 22.48 -4.30
C MET A 1 -45.77 21.63 -4.99
N ALA A 2 -45.31 22.01 -6.19
CA ALA A 2 -44.25 21.27 -6.87
C ALA A 2 -43.00 21.31 -5.98
N GLY A 3 -42.51 20.13 -5.57
CA GLY A 3 -41.28 20.02 -4.78
C GLY A 3 -40.09 20.63 -5.53
N PRO A 4 -39.00 20.99 -4.83
CA PRO A 4 -37.82 21.54 -5.48
C PRO A 4 -37.29 20.59 -6.56
N THR A 5 -36.82 21.16 -7.67
CA THR A 5 -36.10 20.43 -8.72
C THR A 5 -34.93 19.68 -8.07
N LEU A 6 -34.79 18.38 -8.36
CA LEU A 6 -33.69 17.57 -7.86
C LEU A 6 -32.37 18.14 -8.40
N THR A 7 -31.69 18.96 -7.60
CA THR A 7 -30.31 19.33 -7.89
C THR A 7 -29.40 18.19 -7.41
N THR A 8 -28.31 17.98 -8.14
CA THR A 8 -27.24 17.08 -7.73
C THR A 8 -26.72 17.40 -6.33
N GLU A 9 -26.72 18.67 -5.93
CA GLU A 9 -26.32 19.11 -4.59
C GLU A 9 -27.20 18.55 -3.46
N TYR A 10 -28.53 18.55 -3.62
CA TYR A 10 -29.42 17.99 -2.59
C TYR A 10 -29.27 16.46 -2.48
N LEU A 11 -29.19 15.79 -3.62
CA LEU A 11 -28.97 14.34 -3.70
C LEU A 11 -27.63 13.94 -3.04
N GLU A 12 -26.57 14.68 -3.34
CA GLU A 12 -25.25 14.48 -2.76
C GLU A 12 -25.24 14.75 -1.26
N SER A 13 -25.85 15.85 -0.80
CA SER A 13 -25.92 16.21 0.61
C SER A 13 -26.62 15.13 1.45
N ALA A 14 -27.70 14.55 0.94
CA ALA A 14 -28.43 13.47 1.60
C ALA A 14 -27.61 12.18 1.69
N LEU A 15 -26.94 11.78 0.62
CA LEU A 15 -26.07 10.59 0.63
C LEU A 15 -24.84 10.78 1.53
N ARG A 16 -24.26 11.99 1.58
CA ARG A 16 -23.17 12.31 2.53
C ARG A 16 -23.64 12.19 3.99
N ALA A 17 -24.85 12.64 4.30
CA ALA A 17 -25.40 12.49 5.65
C ALA A 17 -25.63 11.03 6.05
N LEU A 18 -26.02 10.15 5.10
CA LEU A 18 -26.08 8.71 5.34
C LEU A 18 -24.70 8.07 5.59
N ASP A 19 -23.68 8.46 4.83
CA ASP A 19 -22.30 7.98 5.07
C ASP A 19 -21.80 8.38 6.47
N VAL A 20 -22.08 9.62 6.88
CA VAL A 20 -21.76 10.11 8.24
C VAL A 20 -22.50 9.31 9.31
N LEU A 21 -23.80 9.03 9.12
CA LEU A 21 -24.59 8.21 10.04
C LEU A 21 -24.02 6.78 10.15
N LEU A 22 -23.65 6.18 9.03
CA LEU A 22 -23.05 4.84 9.02
C LEU A 22 -21.73 4.81 9.80
N LYS A 23 -20.87 5.81 9.59
CA LYS A 23 -19.63 5.99 10.37
C LYS A 23 -19.95 6.14 11.86
N ALA A 24 -20.83 7.07 12.24
CA ALA A 24 -21.20 7.31 13.63
C ALA A 24 -21.71 6.03 14.33
N THR A 25 -22.45 5.18 13.62
CA THR A 25 -22.98 3.91 14.14
C THR A 25 -21.89 2.89 14.45
N ARG A 26 -20.75 2.94 13.74
CA ARG A 26 -19.58 2.09 14.02
C ARG A 26 -18.76 2.58 15.22
N PHE A 27 -18.79 3.88 15.51
CA PHE A 27 -17.92 4.51 16.50
C PHE A 27 -18.58 4.73 17.86
N TYR A 28 -19.90 4.87 17.94
CA TYR A 28 -20.61 5.20 19.18
C TYR A 28 -21.60 4.11 19.61
N PRO A 29 -21.73 3.84 20.92
CA PRO A 29 -22.70 2.88 21.43
C PRO A 29 -24.15 3.38 21.25
N PRO A 30 -25.15 2.47 21.28
CA PRO A 30 -26.56 2.85 21.27
C PRO A 30 -26.90 3.88 22.36
N GLY A 31 -27.70 4.90 22.02
CA GLY A 31 -28.09 5.97 22.95
C GLY A 31 -27.12 7.17 23.02
N HIS A 32 -25.94 7.11 22.38
CA HIS A 32 -25.00 8.23 22.38
C HIS A 32 -25.56 9.48 21.65
N PRO A 33 -25.39 10.71 22.18
CA PRO A 33 -25.93 11.93 21.57
C PRO A 33 -25.51 12.14 20.11
N ALA A 34 -24.24 11.85 19.77
CA ALA A 34 -23.74 12.01 18.40
C ALA A 34 -24.48 11.11 17.38
N LEU A 35 -24.95 9.93 17.81
CA LEU A 35 -25.72 9.03 16.96
C LEU A 35 -27.12 9.58 16.71
N LYS A 36 -27.75 10.15 17.75
CA LYS A 36 -29.03 10.86 17.61
C LYS A 36 -28.92 12.05 16.66
N THR A 37 -27.89 12.87 16.82
CA THR A 37 -27.63 14.01 15.93
C THR A 37 -27.39 13.58 14.49
N ALA A 38 -26.63 12.51 14.24
CA ALA A 38 -26.40 12.01 12.89
C ALA A 38 -27.69 11.53 12.20
N VAL A 39 -28.60 10.88 12.95
CA VAL A 39 -29.92 10.48 12.44
C VAL A 39 -30.78 11.69 12.10
N GLU A 40 -30.84 12.69 12.98
CA GLU A 40 -31.60 13.93 12.76
C GLU A 40 -31.08 14.71 11.53
N GLN A 41 -29.76 14.78 11.36
CA GLN A 41 -29.15 15.41 10.19
C GLN A 41 -29.47 14.65 8.90
N ALA A 42 -29.42 13.31 8.92
CA ALA A 42 -29.83 12.52 7.77
C ALA A 42 -31.30 12.79 7.39
N LEU A 43 -32.23 12.75 8.35
CA LEU A 43 -33.63 13.10 8.09
C LEU A 43 -33.78 14.49 7.47
N LEU A 44 -33.11 15.48 8.04
CA LEU A 44 -33.17 16.87 7.57
C LEU A 44 -32.69 17.01 6.12
N ARG A 45 -31.67 16.26 5.71
CA ARG A 45 -31.16 16.28 4.32
C ARG A 45 -32.03 15.51 3.34
N PHE A 46 -32.74 14.48 3.80
CA PHE A 46 -33.71 13.75 2.96
C PHE A 46 -35.05 14.46 2.81
N ALA A 47 -35.47 15.26 3.78
CA ALA A 47 -36.79 15.91 3.75
C ALA A 47 -37.07 16.71 2.45
N PRO A 48 -36.16 17.55 1.92
CA PRO A 48 -36.40 18.26 0.65
C PRO A 48 -36.49 17.33 -0.57
N LEU A 49 -35.81 16.16 -0.52
CA LEU A 49 -35.83 15.17 -1.60
C LEU A 49 -37.13 14.38 -1.66
N LEU A 50 -37.75 14.17 -0.50
CA LEU A 50 -38.99 13.40 -0.35
C LEU A 50 -40.24 14.27 -0.45
N MET A 51 -40.11 15.60 -0.32
CA MET A 51 -41.23 16.53 -0.37
C MET A 51 -41.97 16.44 -1.72
N GLY A 52 -43.21 15.94 -1.68
CA GLY A 52 -44.07 15.79 -2.86
C GLY A 52 -43.73 14.60 -3.76
N ARG A 53 -42.96 13.62 -3.26
CA ARG A 53 -42.64 12.35 -3.94
C ARG A 53 -43.06 11.17 -3.06
N GLU A 54 -43.38 10.03 -3.66
CA GLU A 54 -43.66 8.79 -2.92
C GLU A 54 -42.38 8.07 -2.49
N SER A 55 -41.34 8.15 -3.31
CA SER A 55 -40.01 7.59 -3.03
C SER A 55 -38.93 8.26 -3.85
N ILE A 56 -37.68 7.96 -3.51
CA ILE A 56 -36.52 8.22 -4.34
C ILE A 56 -35.67 6.95 -4.46
N LEU A 57 -35.26 6.62 -5.68
CA LEU A 57 -34.46 5.44 -5.98
C LEU A 57 -33.05 5.85 -6.38
N PHE A 58 -32.07 5.41 -5.60
CA PHE A 58 -30.67 5.51 -5.95
C PHE A 58 -30.19 4.19 -6.53
N SER A 59 -29.61 4.24 -7.74
CA SER A 59 -28.82 3.15 -8.28
C SER A 59 -27.38 3.26 -7.76
N VAL A 60 -26.85 2.16 -7.23
CA VAL A 60 -25.53 2.09 -6.62
C VAL A 60 -24.57 1.39 -7.57
N HIS A 61 -23.56 2.11 -8.03
CA HIS A 61 -22.49 1.61 -8.89
C HIS A 61 -21.14 1.72 -8.16
N LYS A 62 -20.13 0.99 -8.63
CA LYS A 62 -18.77 1.08 -8.05
C LYS A 62 -18.18 2.48 -8.18
N GLU A 63 -18.64 3.26 -9.16
CA GLU A 63 -18.20 4.63 -9.43
C GLU A 63 -19.01 5.70 -8.68
N GLY A 64 -20.09 5.34 -7.96
CA GLY A 64 -20.94 6.28 -7.24
C GLY A 64 -22.44 5.98 -7.37
N PHE A 65 -23.26 7.01 -7.19
CA PHE A 65 -24.73 6.91 -7.20
C PHE A 65 -25.34 7.58 -8.42
N ARG A 66 -26.49 7.04 -8.86
CA ARG A 66 -27.31 7.60 -9.93
C ARG A 66 -28.77 7.69 -9.50
N VAL A 67 -29.47 8.70 -10.01
CA VAL A 67 -30.92 8.84 -9.96
C VAL A 67 -31.37 9.13 -11.39
N ASP A 68 -32.34 8.36 -11.91
CA ASP A 68 -32.81 8.47 -13.30
C ASP A 68 -31.66 8.49 -14.33
N ASP A 69 -30.72 7.56 -14.20
CA ASP A 69 -29.48 7.44 -14.98
C ASP A 69 -28.50 8.64 -14.93
N THR A 70 -28.82 9.66 -14.14
CA THR A 70 -27.99 10.85 -13.94
C THR A 70 -27.09 10.67 -12.72
N PRO A 71 -25.77 10.91 -12.83
CA PRO A 71 -24.86 10.81 -11.69
C PRO A 71 -25.17 11.89 -10.65
N VAL A 72 -25.14 11.50 -9.37
CA VAL A 72 -25.52 12.35 -8.24
C VAL A 72 -24.46 13.44 -7.90
N SER A 73 -23.23 13.37 -8.43
CA SER A 73 -22.18 14.35 -8.08
C SER A 73 -21.13 14.59 -9.18
N SER A 74 -20.49 15.76 -9.11
CA SER A 74 -19.23 16.12 -9.77
C SER A 74 -17.97 15.79 -8.95
N ASP A 75 -18.07 15.66 -7.62
CA ASP A 75 -17.02 15.21 -6.70
C ASP A 75 -17.09 13.68 -6.53
N ARG A 76 -16.47 12.98 -7.49
CA ARG A 76 -16.58 11.52 -7.65
C ARG A 76 -15.98 10.70 -6.50
N LEU A 77 -15.32 11.28 -5.49
CA LEU A 77 -14.53 10.50 -4.53
C LEU A 77 -15.28 10.15 -3.23
N VAL A 78 -15.99 11.09 -2.61
CA VAL A 78 -16.68 10.86 -1.32
C VAL A 78 -17.82 9.86 -1.47
N LEU A 79 -18.69 10.09 -2.45
CA LEU A 79 -19.79 9.16 -2.74
C LEU A 79 -19.32 7.84 -3.32
N LYS A 80 -18.14 7.77 -3.95
CA LYS A 80 -17.57 6.51 -4.44
C LYS A 80 -17.14 5.62 -3.29
N SER A 81 -16.52 6.16 -2.23
CA SER A 81 -16.18 5.37 -1.04
C SER A 81 -17.43 4.77 -0.40
N PHE A 82 -18.48 5.59 -0.22
CA PHE A 82 -19.75 5.11 0.30
C PHE A 82 -20.41 4.06 -0.61
N ALA A 83 -20.39 4.28 -1.93
CA ALA A 83 -20.93 3.32 -2.90
C ALA A 83 -20.15 1.99 -2.89
N VAL A 84 -18.83 2.00 -2.71
CA VAL A 84 -18.01 0.79 -2.56
C VAL A 84 -18.39 0.02 -1.29
N GLN A 85 -18.65 0.72 -0.17
CA GLN A 85 -19.09 0.07 1.07
C GLN A 85 -20.47 -0.61 0.94
N LEU A 86 -21.38 0.01 0.20
CA LEU A 86 -22.69 -0.56 -0.15
C LEU A 86 -22.53 -1.75 -1.11
N PHE A 87 -21.67 -1.61 -2.12
CA PHE A 87 -21.40 -2.67 -3.10
C PHE A 87 -20.78 -3.92 -2.44
N ALA A 88 -19.88 -3.74 -1.48
CA ALA A 88 -19.30 -4.83 -0.68
C ALA A 88 -20.35 -5.62 0.12
N ARG A 89 -21.52 -5.01 0.38
CA ARG A 89 -22.68 -5.62 1.06
C ARG A 89 -23.79 -6.01 0.09
N HIS A 90 -23.46 -6.09 -1.20
CA HIS A 90 -24.38 -6.42 -2.30
C HIS A 90 -25.59 -5.48 -2.43
N VAL A 91 -25.46 -4.23 -2.00
CA VAL A 91 -26.48 -3.18 -2.19
C VAL A 91 -26.26 -2.54 -3.57
N ARG A 92 -27.17 -2.79 -4.50
CA ARG A 92 -27.18 -2.29 -5.89
C ARG A 92 -28.22 -1.19 -6.11
N SER A 93 -29.28 -1.17 -5.32
CA SER A 93 -30.22 -0.06 -5.28
C SER A 93 -30.60 0.27 -3.83
N LEU A 94 -30.92 1.53 -3.60
CA LEU A 94 -31.41 2.06 -2.34
C LEU A 94 -32.65 2.91 -2.62
N MET A 95 -33.82 2.43 -2.21
CA MET A 95 -35.09 3.14 -2.30
C MET A 95 -35.45 3.71 -0.93
N ILE A 96 -35.75 5.00 -0.89
CA ILE A 96 -36.14 5.73 0.31
C ILE A 96 -37.58 6.23 0.12
N LEU A 97 -38.49 5.85 1.00
CA LEU A 97 -39.90 6.26 0.94
C LEU A 97 -40.13 7.63 1.58
N ALA A 98 -41.23 8.28 1.20
CA ALA A 98 -41.59 9.64 1.62
C ALA A 98 -41.67 9.84 3.14
N ASP A 99 -42.03 8.78 3.85
CA ASP A 99 -42.25 8.75 5.29
C ASP A 99 -41.03 8.24 6.09
N LEU A 100 -39.83 8.40 5.53
CA LEU A 100 -38.56 8.06 6.14
C LEU A 100 -38.51 8.44 7.64
N SER A 101 -38.26 7.45 8.49
CA SER A 101 -38.24 7.63 9.95
C SER A 101 -36.84 7.57 10.56
N ALA A 102 -36.66 8.23 11.72
CA ALA A 102 -35.42 8.19 12.49
C ALA A 102 -35.03 6.75 12.88
N ARG A 103 -36.04 5.96 13.28
CA ARG A 103 -35.89 4.57 13.67
C ARG A 103 -35.35 3.72 12.53
N ASP A 104 -35.94 3.89 11.34
CA ASP A 104 -35.56 3.12 10.15
C ASP A 104 -34.16 3.49 9.66
N LEU A 105 -33.78 4.78 9.70
CA LEU A 105 -32.40 5.22 9.45
C LEU A 105 -31.40 4.61 10.43
N HIS A 106 -31.76 4.58 11.72
CA HIS A 106 -30.91 3.99 12.74
C HIS A 106 -30.73 2.48 12.54
N ALA A 107 -31.82 1.75 12.29
CA ALA A 107 -31.78 0.32 11.99
C ALA A 107 -31.01 0.01 10.69
N PHE A 108 -31.18 0.86 9.66
CA PHE A 108 -30.42 0.79 8.42
C PHE A 108 -28.91 0.93 8.64
N ALA A 109 -28.50 1.96 9.36
CA ALA A 109 -27.10 2.20 9.66
C ALA A 109 -26.48 1.07 10.50
N ARG A 110 -27.21 0.55 11.49
CA ARG A 110 -26.76 -0.60 12.30
C ARG A 110 -26.60 -1.88 11.48
N THR A 111 -27.50 -2.10 10.53
CA THR A 111 -27.43 -3.26 9.63
C THR A 111 -26.20 -3.19 8.74
N LEU A 112 -25.94 -2.03 8.14
CA LEU A 112 -24.78 -1.83 7.27
C LEU A 112 -23.46 -1.60 8.03
N ALA A 113 -23.50 -1.38 9.34
CA ALA A 113 -22.30 -1.30 10.18
C ALA A 113 -21.62 -2.67 10.33
N LYS A 114 -22.37 -3.77 10.23
CA LYS A 114 -21.88 -5.16 10.30
C LYS A 114 -20.92 -5.51 9.17
N GLU A 115 -20.10 -6.53 9.40
CA GLU A 115 -19.18 -7.06 8.38
C GLU A 115 -19.93 -7.72 7.21
N PRO A 116 -19.40 -7.67 5.96
CA PRO A 116 -20.08 -8.23 4.80
C PRO A 116 -20.44 -9.72 4.93
N VAL A 117 -19.58 -10.50 5.59
CA VAL A 117 -19.79 -11.94 5.81
C VAL A 117 -20.99 -12.17 6.73
N GLU A 118 -21.11 -11.41 7.82
CA GLU A 118 -22.24 -11.52 8.76
C GLU A 118 -23.58 -11.17 8.10
N ILE A 119 -23.57 -10.16 7.23
CA ILE A 119 -24.77 -9.77 6.47
C ILE A 119 -25.17 -10.89 5.50
N GLN A 120 -24.20 -11.55 4.87
CA GLN A 120 -24.46 -12.64 3.93
C GLN A 120 -24.96 -13.90 4.63
N GLU A 121 -24.37 -14.26 5.78
CA GLU A 121 -24.82 -15.39 6.60
C GLU A 121 -26.23 -15.19 7.14
N ALA A 122 -26.63 -13.95 7.40
CA ALA A 122 -27.98 -13.59 7.83
C ALA A 122 -29.01 -13.46 6.69
N GLY A 123 -28.67 -13.89 5.47
CA GLY A 123 -29.59 -13.88 4.32
C GLY A 123 -29.63 -12.57 3.53
N GLY A 124 -28.66 -11.67 3.75
CA GLY A 124 -28.49 -10.41 3.02
C GLY A 124 -29.05 -9.19 3.75
N ALA A 125 -28.65 -8.00 3.28
CA ALA A 125 -28.98 -6.74 3.94
C ALA A 125 -30.49 -6.48 4.01
N GLN A 126 -31.24 -6.75 2.94
CA GLN A 126 -32.68 -6.53 2.91
C GLN A 126 -33.43 -7.43 3.92
N GLY A 127 -33.03 -8.70 4.07
CA GLY A 127 -33.64 -9.61 5.05
C GLY A 127 -33.41 -9.15 6.49
N LEU A 128 -32.19 -8.66 6.80
CA LEU A 128 -31.89 -8.06 8.10
C LEU A 128 -32.70 -6.81 8.40
N LEU A 129 -32.92 -5.94 7.41
CA LEU A 129 -33.76 -4.75 7.57
C LEU A 129 -35.21 -5.11 7.86
N GLN A 130 -35.75 -6.10 7.15
CA GLN A 130 -37.11 -6.61 7.39
C GLN A 130 -37.26 -7.23 8.78
N ALA A 131 -36.28 -8.03 9.20
CA ALA A 131 -36.26 -8.59 10.56
C ALA A 131 -36.15 -7.50 11.65
N ALA A 132 -35.54 -6.35 11.33
CA ALA A 132 -35.50 -5.16 12.19
C ALA A 132 -36.76 -4.28 12.07
N GLY A 133 -37.76 -4.69 11.29
CA GLY A 133 -39.02 -3.98 11.11
C GLY A 133 -38.90 -2.68 10.32
N VAL A 134 -37.85 -2.50 9.51
CA VAL A 134 -37.65 -1.34 8.64
C VAL A 134 -38.65 -1.40 7.49
N SER A 135 -39.42 -0.33 7.30
CA SER A 135 -40.48 -0.26 6.29
C SER A 135 -40.31 0.91 5.31
N THR A 136 -39.44 1.89 5.62
CA THR A 136 -39.26 3.11 4.80
C THR A 136 -37.96 3.14 3.99
N ILE A 137 -37.08 2.14 4.15
CA ILE A 137 -35.81 2.02 3.43
C ILE A 137 -35.70 0.61 2.84
N TRP A 138 -35.49 0.52 1.54
CA TRP A 138 -35.45 -0.74 0.81
C TRP A 138 -34.17 -0.86 -0.02
N ILE A 139 -33.57 -2.04 -0.02
CA ILE A 139 -32.33 -2.38 -0.70
C ILE A 139 -32.62 -3.41 -1.78
N ASN A 140 -32.07 -3.21 -2.98
CA ASN A 140 -32.21 -4.10 -4.14
C ASN A 140 -33.65 -4.31 -4.65
N GLU A 141 -34.60 -3.55 -4.10
CA GLU A 141 -35.98 -3.48 -4.57
C GLU A 141 -36.14 -2.22 -5.42
N ILE A 142 -36.81 -2.37 -6.57
CA ILE A 142 -36.93 -1.31 -7.59
C ILE A 142 -38.41 -1.07 -7.93
N ASP A 143 -39.26 -2.09 -7.76
CA ASP A 143 -40.71 -1.96 -7.98
C ASP A 143 -41.39 -1.39 -6.73
N LEU A 144 -41.81 -0.12 -6.85
CA LEU A 144 -42.50 0.60 -5.78
C LEU A 144 -43.82 -0.09 -5.37
N SER A 145 -44.54 -0.72 -6.30
CA SER A 145 -45.83 -1.35 -5.99
C SER A 145 -45.68 -2.56 -5.06
N SER A 146 -44.73 -3.45 -5.37
CA SER A 146 -44.31 -4.56 -4.50
C SER A 146 -43.80 -4.06 -3.13
N VAL A 147 -43.01 -2.98 -3.12
CA VAL A 147 -42.49 -2.35 -1.89
C VAL A 147 -43.63 -1.86 -0.99
N LEU A 148 -44.63 -1.16 -1.55
CA LEU A 148 -45.76 -0.64 -0.78
C LEU A 148 -46.63 -1.77 -0.21
N SER A 149 -46.89 -2.84 -0.96
CA SER A 149 -47.63 -4.01 -0.43
C SER A 149 -46.89 -4.70 0.71
N ARG A 150 -45.58 -4.90 0.59
CA ARG A 150 -44.78 -5.51 1.67
C ARG A 150 -44.62 -4.58 2.88
N LYS A 151 -44.62 -3.27 2.67
CA LYS A 151 -44.66 -2.29 3.76
C LYS A 151 -45.92 -2.46 4.60
N GLU A 152 -47.09 -2.61 3.98
CA GLU A 152 -48.36 -2.87 4.70
C GLU A 152 -48.30 -4.17 5.52
N GLU A 153 -47.65 -5.22 5.01
CA GLU A 153 -47.43 -6.46 5.77
C GLU A 153 -46.52 -6.26 7.00
N ILE A 154 -45.41 -5.53 6.86
CA ILE A 154 -44.48 -5.24 7.97
C ILE A 154 -45.15 -4.35 9.02
N GLU A 155 -45.97 -3.38 8.58
CA GLU A 155 -46.66 -2.44 9.47
C GLU A 155 -47.88 -3.05 10.14
N SER A 156 -48.56 -4.03 9.51
CA SER A 156 -49.68 -4.78 10.10
C SER A 156 -49.25 -5.83 11.13
N HIS A 157 -48.02 -6.35 11.03
CA HIS A 157 -47.42 -7.26 12.03
C HIS A 157 -46.61 -6.52 13.10
N ARG A 158 -46.61 -5.19 13.05
CA ARG A 158 -45.96 -4.32 14.03
C ARG A 158 -46.82 -4.34 15.30
N PRO A 159 -46.26 -4.70 16.48
CA PRO A 159 -46.97 -4.52 17.73
C PRO A 159 -47.37 -3.04 17.83
N GLU A 160 -48.65 -2.74 18.09
CA GLU A 160 -49.07 -1.38 18.39
C GLU A 160 -48.18 -0.87 19.53
N GLU A 161 -47.42 0.20 19.29
CA GLU A 161 -46.75 0.92 20.37
C GLU A 161 -47.83 1.55 21.24
N THR A 162 -48.32 0.77 22.21
CA THR A 162 -49.08 1.26 23.34
C THR A 162 -48.25 2.35 24.01
N ILE A 163 -48.77 3.58 24.00
CA ILE A 163 -48.38 4.61 24.95
C ILE A 163 -48.66 4.03 26.34
N GLY A 164 -47.63 3.56 27.04
CA GLY A 164 -47.79 2.99 28.38
C GLY A 164 -46.59 2.20 28.91
N GLY A 165 -45.66 2.91 29.56
CA GLY A 165 -45.11 2.60 30.89
C GLY A 165 -44.39 1.26 31.18
N GLY A 166 -43.11 1.38 31.53
CA GLY A 166 -42.36 0.47 32.42
C GLY A 166 -41.25 -0.33 31.69
N ASP A 167 -39.98 -0.33 32.10
CA ASP A 167 -39.39 0.12 33.35
C ASP A 167 -37.86 0.22 33.16
N GLU A 168 -37.28 1.40 33.39
CA GLU A 168 -35.91 1.61 33.87
C GLU A 168 -35.79 3.08 34.34
N THR A 169 -36.36 3.34 35.53
CA THR A 169 -35.96 4.29 36.59
C THR A 169 -34.77 5.24 36.26
N SER A 170 -34.78 6.57 36.39
CA SER A 170 -35.49 7.60 37.20
C SER A 170 -35.11 9.02 36.65
N PRO A 171 -35.51 10.14 37.27
CA PRO A 171 -36.85 10.73 37.37
C PRO A 171 -36.96 12.05 36.57
N GLU A 172 -38.13 12.29 35.98
CA GLU A 172 -38.52 13.58 35.42
C GLU A 172 -38.90 14.57 36.53
N ALA A 173 -38.46 15.82 36.39
CA ALA A 173 -39.05 16.97 37.05
C ALA A 173 -39.57 17.96 35.97
N GLY A 174 -40.89 17.98 35.81
CA GLY A 174 -41.72 19.14 35.45
C GLY A 174 -41.39 19.89 34.16
N MET A 175 -42.10 19.56 33.07
CA MET A 175 -42.29 20.49 31.96
C MET A 175 -43.22 21.64 32.38
N GLN A 176 -42.72 22.88 32.29
CA GLN A 176 -43.55 24.08 32.14
C GLN A 176 -43.51 24.51 30.67
N GLU A 177 -44.69 24.74 30.11
CA GLU A 177 -44.92 25.27 28.77
C GLU A 177 -44.36 26.69 28.59
N GLY A 178 -43.88 26.98 27.38
CA GLY A 178 -43.82 28.33 26.83
C GLY A 178 -42.51 29.09 26.98
N ALA A 179 -41.53 28.80 26.11
CA ALA A 179 -40.47 29.74 25.73
C ALA A 179 -39.98 29.41 24.31
N PRO A 180 -39.58 30.41 23.50
CA PRO A 180 -39.14 30.17 22.13
C PRO A 180 -37.97 29.19 22.14
N VAL A 181 -37.99 28.22 21.21
CA VAL A 181 -36.92 27.24 21.03
C VAL A 181 -35.62 27.98 20.74
N ALA A 182 -34.84 28.21 21.79
CA ALA A 182 -33.44 28.55 21.67
C ALA A 182 -32.78 27.40 20.93
N ALA A 183 -31.97 27.72 19.92
CA ALA A 183 -31.18 26.77 19.16
C ALA A 183 -30.58 25.74 20.12
N ALA A 184 -30.85 24.46 19.86
CA ALA A 184 -30.22 23.36 20.58
C ALA A 184 -28.71 23.61 20.60
N PRO A 185 -28.04 23.47 21.76
CA PRO A 185 -26.60 23.68 21.84
C PRO A 185 -25.95 22.73 20.83
N ALA A 186 -25.09 23.28 19.99
CA ALA A 186 -24.25 22.50 19.10
C ALA A 186 -23.59 21.38 19.90
N LEU A 187 -23.34 20.23 19.26
CA LEU A 187 -22.36 19.24 19.73
C LEU A 187 -21.19 20.00 20.38
N PRO A 188 -20.62 19.56 21.52
CA PRO A 188 -19.42 20.22 22.04
C PRO A 188 -18.47 20.34 20.88
N GLU A 189 -18.24 21.58 20.41
CA GLU A 189 -17.55 21.82 19.16
C GLU A 189 -16.25 21.05 19.30
N THR A 190 -16.05 20.00 18.51
CA THR A 190 -14.71 19.44 18.35
C THR A 190 -13.91 20.64 17.92
N ARG A 191 -13.09 21.14 18.85
CA ARG A 191 -12.41 22.41 18.68
C ARG A 191 -11.77 22.39 17.31
N ASP A 192 -12.04 23.42 16.52
CA ASP A 192 -11.51 23.57 15.19
C ASP A 192 -10.01 23.21 15.20
N LEU A 193 -9.61 22.25 14.38
CA LEU A 193 -8.26 21.68 14.43
C LEU A 193 -7.22 22.78 14.18
N GLU A 194 -7.53 23.74 13.31
CA GLU A 194 -6.67 24.88 13.05
C GLU A 194 -6.54 25.80 14.29
N ALA A 195 -7.62 26.09 15.00
CA ALA A 195 -7.58 26.80 16.27
C ALA A 195 -6.75 26.04 17.32
N LEU A 196 -6.99 24.74 17.49
CA LEU A 196 -6.26 23.91 18.43
C LEU A 196 -4.75 23.90 18.15
N LEU A 197 -4.34 23.79 16.88
CA LEU A 197 -2.93 23.84 16.48
C LEU A 197 -2.30 25.20 16.78
N ARG A 198 -3.03 26.31 16.55
CA ARG A 198 -2.55 27.66 16.90
C ARG A 198 -2.31 27.79 18.40
N ASP A 199 -3.17 27.21 19.22
CA ASP A 199 -3.05 27.28 20.69
C ASP A 199 -1.93 26.38 21.21
N LEU A 200 -1.74 25.19 20.63
CA LEU A 200 -0.58 24.32 20.89
C LEU A 200 0.76 24.98 20.55
N GLU A 201 0.80 25.82 19.51
CA GLU A 201 2.01 26.57 19.14
C GLU A 201 2.30 27.76 20.05
N ARG A 202 1.26 28.37 20.65
CA ARG A 202 1.38 29.57 21.50
C ARG A 202 1.56 29.27 22.98
N THR A 203 1.14 28.09 23.44
CA THR A 203 1.18 27.78 24.88
C THR A 203 2.60 27.69 25.42
N GLU A 204 2.90 28.48 26.45
CA GLU A 204 4.15 28.42 27.20
C GLU A 204 4.07 27.43 28.37
N SER A 205 2.87 27.09 28.84
CA SER A 205 2.64 26.15 29.95
C SER A 205 2.60 24.69 29.48
N ASP A 206 3.43 23.85 30.10
CA ASP A 206 3.43 22.39 29.85
C ASP A 206 2.13 21.71 30.28
N GLN A 207 1.51 22.18 31.36
CA GLN A 207 0.24 21.64 31.83
C GLN A 207 -0.88 21.96 30.84
N HIS A 208 -0.91 23.19 30.32
CA HIS A 208 -1.90 23.56 29.32
C HIS A 208 -1.64 22.85 27.98
N PHE A 209 -0.38 22.69 27.59
CA PHE A 209 -0.01 21.87 26.44
C PHE A 209 -0.54 20.45 26.54
N ALA A 210 -0.44 19.80 27.71
CA ALA A 210 -0.95 18.45 27.92
C ALA A 210 -2.48 18.35 27.75
N VAL A 211 -3.24 19.34 28.21
CA VAL A 211 -4.69 19.40 28.00
C VAL A 211 -5.02 19.54 26.52
N LEU A 212 -4.38 20.49 25.82
CA LEU A 212 -4.59 20.70 24.39
C LEU A 212 -4.20 19.45 23.56
N ALA A 213 -3.14 18.74 23.95
CA ALA A 213 -2.71 17.53 23.26
C ALA A 213 -3.74 16.40 23.36
N GLN A 214 -4.48 16.31 24.47
CA GLN A 214 -5.58 15.33 24.63
C GLN A 214 -6.78 15.65 23.71
N GLU A 215 -7.02 16.92 23.40
CA GLU A 215 -8.07 17.35 22.46
C GLU A 215 -7.71 17.06 20.98
N LEU A 216 -6.44 16.75 20.69
CA LEU A 216 -5.94 16.65 19.32
C LEU A 216 -6.52 15.46 18.55
N GLN A 217 -6.70 14.31 19.22
CA GLN A 217 -7.23 13.11 18.57
C GLN A 217 -8.64 13.30 18.01
N PRO A 218 -9.68 13.68 18.79
CA PRO A 218 -11.02 13.86 18.25
C PRO A 218 -11.08 14.95 17.18
N ALA A 219 -10.33 16.06 17.34
CA ALA A 219 -10.25 17.11 16.33
C ALA A 219 -9.62 16.62 15.02
N LEU A 220 -8.53 15.84 15.10
CA LEU A 220 -7.85 15.27 13.94
C LEU A 220 -8.75 14.28 13.17
N LEU A 221 -9.45 13.39 13.89
CA LEU A 221 -10.35 12.42 13.28
C LEU A 221 -11.49 13.08 12.51
N ALA A 222 -11.99 14.23 12.95
CA ALA A 222 -12.99 15.01 12.23
C ALA A 222 -12.47 15.58 10.90
N HIS A 223 -11.15 15.66 10.72
CA HIS A 223 -10.49 16.25 9.53
C HIS A 223 -9.83 15.21 8.61
N LEU A 224 -10.17 13.92 8.73
CA LEU A 224 -9.68 12.86 7.82
C LEU A 224 -10.40 12.88 6.46
N HIS A 225 -10.26 13.98 5.73
CA HIS A 225 -10.75 14.20 4.38
C HIS A 225 -9.76 15.10 3.62
N ASP A 226 -9.84 15.15 2.29
CA ASP A 226 -8.82 15.81 1.45
C ASP A 226 -8.58 17.29 1.80
N GLU A 227 -9.63 18.06 2.05
CA GLU A 227 -9.51 19.47 2.46
C GLU A 227 -8.78 19.63 3.81
N GLY A 228 -8.97 18.69 4.74
CA GLY A 228 -8.34 18.67 6.06
C GLY A 228 -6.92 18.10 6.08
N ALA A 229 -6.45 17.53 4.97
CA ALA A 229 -5.17 16.81 4.90
C ALA A 229 -3.98 17.64 5.39
N HIS A 230 -3.94 18.92 5.01
CA HIS A 230 -2.88 19.83 5.41
C HIS A 230 -2.85 20.07 6.94
N LEU A 231 -4.00 20.13 7.61
CA LEU A 231 -4.10 20.28 9.06
C LEU A 231 -3.70 18.98 9.78
N VAL A 232 -4.14 17.84 9.28
CA VAL A 232 -3.77 16.51 9.82
C VAL A 232 -2.25 16.32 9.74
N ILE A 233 -1.66 16.58 8.56
CA ILE A 233 -0.21 16.47 8.36
C ILE A 233 0.54 17.45 9.27
N ARG A 234 0.06 18.69 9.38
CA ARG A 234 0.65 19.71 10.27
C ARG A 234 0.59 19.29 11.74
N ALA A 235 -0.52 18.72 12.20
CA ALA A 235 -0.68 18.25 13.57
C ALA A 235 0.34 17.17 13.93
N LEU A 236 0.47 16.17 13.07
CA LEU A 236 1.41 15.08 13.27
C LEU A 236 2.88 15.56 13.20
N GLN A 237 3.18 16.48 12.28
CA GLN A 237 4.51 17.11 12.20
C GLN A 237 4.83 17.95 13.43
N LEU A 238 3.84 18.67 13.98
CA LEU A 238 4.02 19.47 15.18
C LEU A 238 4.34 18.58 16.39
N MET A 239 3.57 17.51 16.61
CA MET A 239 3.81 16.57 17.70
C MET A 239 5.18 15.90 17.58
N ARG A 240 5.55 15.45 16.38
CA ARG A 240 6.89 14.89 16.13
C ARG A 240 8.00 15.90 16.45
N ARG A 241 7.91 17.12 15.91
CA ARG A 241 8.90 18.18 16.16
C ARG A 241 9.04 18.44 17.65
N TYR A 242 7.93 18.49 18.39
CA TYR A 242 7.95 18.73 19.82
C TYR A 242 8.48 17.55 20.64
N GLY A 243 8.30 16.31 20.19
CA GLY A 243 8.93 15.14 20.82
C GLY A 243 10.45 15.12 20.66
N GLU A 244 10.95 15.59 19.52
CA GLU A 244 12.37 15.57 19.14
C GLU A 244 13.16 16.82 19.56
N ASP A 245 12.52 17.97 19.83
CA ASP A 245 13.22 19.24 20.07
C ASP A 245 13.93 19.29 21.45
N PRO A 246 15.28 19.27 21.50
CA PRO A 246 16.02 19.24 22.76
C PRO A 246 15.89 20.52 23.59
N LYS A 247 15.37 21.61 23.01
CA LYS A 247 15.15 22.88 23.72
C LYS A 247 13.89 22.86 24.57
N LEU A 248 12.95 21.95 24.29
CA LEU A 248 11.70 21.82 25.05
C LEU A 248 11.89 20.98 26.33
N SER A 249 11.03 21.22 27.31
CA SER A 249 11.04 20.48 28.58
C SER A 249 10.84 18.98 28.36
N SER A 250 11.36 18.16 29.28
CA SER A 250 11.16 16.71 29.25
C SER A 250 9.69 16.30 29.32
N SER A 251 8.88 17.08 30.06
CA SER A 251 7.43 16.88 30.17
C SER A 251 6.76 17.08 28.80
N ARG A 252 7.01 18.22 28.14
CA ARG A 252 6.41 18.53 26.84
C ARG A 252 6.83 17.55 25.75
N ARG A 253 8.11 17.18 25.71
CA ARG A 253 8.62 16.16 24.78
C ARG A 253 7.91 14.82 24.95
N ARG A 254 7.74 14.37 26.21
CA ARG A 254 7.04 13.13 26.52
C ARG A 254 5.58 13.19 26.08
N THR A 255 4.84 14.23 26.47
CA THR A 255 3.44 14.41 26.07
C THR A 255 3.27 14.40 24.55
N ALA A 256 4.15 15.09 23.83
CA ALA A 256 4.08 15.15 22.36
C ALA A 256 4.33 13.77 21.73
N GLN A 257 5.31 13.00 22.25
CA GLN A 257 5.58 11.64 21.79
C GLN A 257 4.41 10.68 22.08
N GLU A 258 3.86 10.70 23.29
CA GLU A 258 2.69 9.89 23.68
C GLU A 258 1.47 10.23 22.83
N THR A 259 1.26 11.50 22.53
CA THR A 259 0.19 11.96 21.65
C THR A 259 0.41 11.47 20.22
N LEU A 260 1.62 11.60 19.68
CA LEU A 260 1.97 11.09 18.36
C LEU A 260 1.72 9.58 18.27
N ASP A 261 2.14 8.82 19.28
CA ASP A 261 1.95 7.37 19.34
C ASP A 261 0.46 6.97 19.37
N THR A 262 -0.37 7.78 20.03
CA THR A 262 -1.83 7.61 20.11
C THR A 262 -2.51 7.93 18.78
N LEU A 263 -2.00 8.93 18.06
CA LEU A 263 -2.48 9.31 16.72
C LEU A 263 -2.02 8.32 15.63
N GLY A 264 -1.00 7.51 15.88
CA GLY A 264 -0.52 6.45 14.99
C GLY A 264 -1.44 5.23 14.96
N ARG A 265 -2.66 5.41 14.45
CA ARG A 265 -3.73 4.39 14.35
C ARG A 265 -4.12 4.14 12.89
N GLU A 266 -4.83 3.03 12.67
CA GLU A 266 -5.09 2.47 11.33
C GLU A 266 -5.85 3.43 10.39
N ASP A 267 -6.88 4.12 10.88
CA ASP A 267 -7.63 5.14 10.12
C ASP A 267 -6.77 6.34 9.71
N VAL A 268 -5.90 6.82 10.61
CA VAL A 268 -4.95 7.89 10.29
C VAL A 268 -3.92 7.39 9.28
N PHE A 269 -3.41 6.16 9.41
CA PHE A 269 -2.49 5.59 8.42
C PHE A 269 -3.15 5.43 7.05
N ASP A 270 -4.35 4.88 6.98
CA ASP A 270 -5.10 4.73 5.74
C ASP A 270 -5.32 6.09 5.06
N PHE A 271 -5.63 7.13 5.85
CA PHE A 271 -5.75 8.49 5.35
C PHE A 271 -4.41 9.06 4.84
N LEU A 272 -3.32 8.94 5.61
CA LEU A 272 -2.00 9.42 5.20
C LEU A 272 -1.51 8.69 3.93
N ILE A 273 -1.76 7.39 3.83
CA ILE A 273 -1.46 6.58 2.65
C ILE A 273 -2.29 7.03 1.45
N HIS A 274 -3.58 7.31 1.66
CA HIS A 274 -4.44 7.89 0.63
C HIS A 274 -3.86 9.22 0.11
N CYS A 275 -3.55 10.15 1.01
CA CYS A 275 -2.94 11.44 0.65
C CYS A 275 -1.62 11.26 -0.10
N LEU A 276 -0.77 10.34 0.36
CA LEU A 276 0.53 10.06 -0.26
C LEU A 276 0.40 9.62 -1.73
N CYS A 277 -0.60 8.78 -2.02
CA CYS A 277 -0.79 8.15 -3.32
C CYS A 277 -1.61 9.04 -4.27
N HIS A 278 -2.68 9.67 -3.77
CA HIS A 278 -3.75 10.20 -4.60
C HIS A 278 -3.91 11.72 -4.52
N ASN A 279 -3.43 12.37 -3.47
CA ASN A 279 -3.65 13.80 -3.31
C ASN A 279 -2.61 14.60 -4.12
N PRO A 280 -3.02 15.30 -5.20
CA PRO A 280 -2.10 15.99 -6.10
C PRO A 280 -1.47 17.23 -5.48
N ASP A 281 -2.13 17.85 -4.49
CA ASP A 281 -1.68 19.05 -3.80
C ASP A 281 -0.55 18.73 -2.81
N VAL A 282 -0.40 17.45 -2.42
CA VAL A 282 0.67 16.97 -1.55
C VAL A 282 1.98 16.75 -2.32
N ARG A 283 2.09 17.12 -3.61
CA ARG A 283 3.32 16.93 -4.41
C ARG A 283 4.58 17.52 -3.77
N GLU A 284 4.51 18.74 -3.24
CA GLU A 284 5.64 19.38 -2.54
C GLU A 284 5.85 18.83 -1.12
N SER A 285 4.79 18.31 -0.51
CA SER A 285 4.81 17.76 0.84
C SER A 285 5.05 16.24 0.88
N ARG A 286 5.15 15.57 -0.28
CA ARG A 286 5.30 14.11 -0.39
C ARG A 286 6.52 13.60 0.36
N GLU A 287 7.64 14.31 0.27
CA GLU A 287 8.86 13.94 1.00
C GLU A 287 8.68 14.06 2.52
N ARG A 288 8.00 15.12 2.97
CA ARG A 288 7.68 15.32 4.39
C ARG A 288 6.70 14.26 4.90
N LEU A 289 5.72 13.90 4.08
CA LEU A 289 4.74 12.86 4.40
C LEU A 289 5.42 11.48 4.47
N LEU A 290 6.32 11.15 3.53
CA LEU A 290 7.14 9.94 3.62
C LEU A 290 8.02 9.93 4.87
N SER A 291 8.61 11.07 5.26
CA SER A 291 9.38 11.19 6.49
C SER A 291 8.51 11.00 7.74
N LEU A 292 7.28 11.52 7.72
CA LEU A 292 6.31 11.35 8.81
C LEU A 292 5.85 9.90 8.93
N ILE A 293 5.52 9.25 7.80
CA ILE A 293 5.18 7.82 7.73
C ILE A 293 6.33 6.98 8.31
N ALA A 294 7.57 7.31 7.97
CA ALA A 294 8.75 6.63 8.50
C ALA A 294 8.96 6.83 10.02
N SER A 295 8.22 7.75 10.67
CA SER A 295 8.26 7.95 12.12
C SER A 295 7.38 6.98 12.91
N PHE A 296 6.66 6.06 12.25
CA PHE A 296 5.80 5.06 12.89
C PHE A 296 6.24 3.61 12.64
N PRO A 297 7.51 3.24 12.90
CA PRO A 297 7.98 1.87 12.68
C PRO A 297 7.21 0.88 13.57
N GLY A 298 6.93 -0.29 13.02
CA GLY A 298 6.16 -1.38 13.64
C GLY A 298 4.63 -1.22 13.59
N LYS A 299 4.11 -0.07 13.17
CA LYS A 299 2.65 0.18 13.11
C LYS A 299 2.14 0.41 11.68
N ILE A 300 2.95 0.97 10.80
CA ILE A 300 2.52 1.45 9.47
C ILE A 300 2.86 0.48 8.33
N GLU A 301 3.76 -0.48 8.57
CA GLU A 301 4.21 -1.49 7.61
C GLU A 301 3.05 -2.33 7.08
N ALA A 302 2.20 -2.84 7.99
CA ALA A 302 1.05 -3.67 7.62
C ALA A 302 0.00 -2.89 6.80
N PRO A 303 -0.43 -1.67 7.21
CA PRO A 303 -1.24 -0.80 6.36
C PRO A 303 -0.61 -0.56 4.98
N LEU A 304 0.65 -0.13 4.90
CA LEU A 304 1.33 0.12 3.63
C LEU A 304 1.33 -1.12 2.72
N MET A 305 1.57 -2.30 3.29
CA MET A 305 1.59 -3.55 2.53
C MET A 305 0.20 -3.94 2.04
N ARG A 306 -0.86 -3.80 2.88
CA ARG A 306 -2.25 -4.03 2.47
C ARG A 306 -2.65 -3.14 1.29
N HIS A 307 -2.34 -1.84 1.35
CA HIS A 307 -2.59 -0.90 0.26
C HIS A 307 -1.79 -1.27 -0.99
N LEU A 308 -0.50 -1.60 -0.86
CA LEU A 308 0.34 -2.01 -1.99
C LEU A 308 -0.18 -3.26 -2.70
N ALA A 309 -0.69 -4.23 -1.93
CA ALA A 309 -1.21 -5.49 -2.47
C ALA A 309 -2.51 -5.30 -3.29
N GLY A 310 -3.29 -4.26 -2.98
CA GLY A 310 -4.53 -3.91 -3.69
C GLY A 310 -4.36 -2.85 -4.78
N GLU A 311 -3.20 -2.20 -4.88
CA GLU A 311 -3.05 -1.00 -5.69
C GLU A 311 -2.89 -1.28 -7.19
N GLY A 312 -3.84 -0.75 -7.97
CA GLY A 312 -3.91 -0.86 -9.43
C GLY A 312 -3.07 0.19 -10.16
N ASP A 313 -2.90 1.38 -9.57
CA ASP A 313 -2.12 2.46 -10.17
C ASP A 313 -0.61 2.25 -10.02
N ALA A 314 0.12 2.38 -11.14
CA ALA A 314 1.55 2.12 -11.16
C ALA A 314 2.35 3.17 -10.36
N GLN A 315 1.90 4.41 -10.34
CA GLN A 315 2.58 5.48 -9.62
C GLN A 315 2.36 5.36 -8.12
N ALA A 316 1.13 5.09 -7.67
CA ALA A 316 0.80 4.79 -6.28
C ALA A 316 1.60 3.58 -5.76
N ARG A 317 1.65 2.47 -6.52
CA ARG A 317 2.49 1.30 -6.17
C ARG A 317 3.96 1.68 -5.94
N LYS A 318 4.53 2.51 -6.83
CA LYS A 318 5.93 2.95 -6.70
C LYS A 318 6.15 3.75 -5.41
N VAL A 319 5.18 4.60 -5.06
CA VAL A 319 5.27 5.44 -3.86
C VAL A 319 5.13 4.61 -2.58
N LEU A 320 4.16 3.68 -2.54
CA LEU A 320 4.00 2.71 -1.45
C LEU A 320 5.25 1.84 -1.25
N GLY A 321 5.80 1.31 -2.34
CA GLY A 321 7.07 0.58 -2.30
C GLY A 321 8.21 1.43 -1.75
N THR A 322 8.30 2.70 -2.17
CA THR A 322 9.30 3.66 -1.65
C THR A 322 9.14 3.88 -0.13
N ALA A 323 7.91 3.96 0.37
CA ALA A 323 7.64 4.08 1.80
C ALA A 323 8.11 2.86 2.58
N LEU A 324 7.80 1.65 2.11
CA LEU A 324 8.27 0.39 2.72
C LEU A 324 9.80 0.25 2.69
N ILE A 325 10.45 0.65 1.59
CA ILE A 325 11.93 0.66 1.49
C ILE A 325 12.55 1.59 2.52
N ARG A 326 11.95 2.77 2.77
CA ARG A 326 12.44 3.74 3.76
C ARG A 326 12.34 3.25 5.19
N LEU A 327 11.33 2.43 5.51
CA LEU A 327 11.22 1.76 6.81
C LEU A 327 12.35 0.74 7.02
N GLY A 328 12.91 0.21 5.94
CA GLY A 328 14.07 -0.66 5.98
C GLY A 328 13.74 -2.01 6.61
N ALA A 329 14.61 -2.49 7.50
CA ALA A 329 14.50 -3.83 8.09
C ALA A 329 13.24 -4.03 8.95
N THR A 330 12.60 -2.97 9.47
CA THR A 330 11.34 -3.10 10.23
C THR A 330 10.18 -3.58 9.35
N ALA A 331 10.25 -3.33 8.04
CA ALA A 331 9.26 -3.82 7.07
C ALA A 331 9.46 -5.30 6.71
N ALA A 332 10.62 -5.89 7.00
CA ALA A 332 10.93 -7.25 6.58
C ALA A 332 9.92 -8.30 7.08
N PRO A 333 9.51 -8.34 8.37
CA PRO A 333 8.54 -9.33 8.84
C PRO A 333 7.20 -9.26 8.11
N VAL A 334 6.66 -8.06 7.94
CA VAL A 334 5.39 -7.85 7.21
C VAL A 334 5.53 -8.24 5.75
N LEU A 335 6.65 -7.89 5.10
CA LEU A 335 6.92 -8.25 3.72
C LEU A 335 7.01 -9.77 3.54
N THR A 336 7.65 -10.47 4.50
CA THR A 336 7.82 -11.92 4.42
C THR A 336 6.52 -12.70 4.55
N ASP A 337 5.51 -12.15 5.24
CA ASP A 337 4.17 -12.76 5.33
C ASP A 337 3.47 -12.85 3.96
N TYR A 338 3.84 -11.99 3.01
CA TYR A 338 3.27 -11.95 1.66
C TYR A 338 4.04 -12.80 0.63
N LEU A 339 5.07 -13.56 1.04
CA LEU A 339 5.82 -14.45 0.14
C LEU A 339 4.98 -15.62 -0.41
N SER A 340 3.89 -15.95 0.27
CA SER A 340 2.97 -17.04 -0.11
C SER A 340 1.66 -16.52 -0.72
N ASP A 341 1.57 -15.23 -1.09
CA ASP A 341 0.37 -14.68 -1.72
C ASP A 341 0.13 -15.35 -3.09
N ALA A 342 -1.11 -15.76 -3.35
CA ALA A 342 -1.50 -16.42 -4.61
C ALA A 342 -1.30 -15.54 -5.84
N ARG A 343 -1.23 -14.21 -5.67
CA ARG A 343 -1.05 -13.26 -6.76
C ARG A 343 0.44 -13.03 -6.99
N TRP A 344 0.97 -13.60 -8.09
CA TRP A 344 2.39 -13.49 -8.46
C TRP A 344 2.95 -12.05 -8.44
N PHE A 345 2.12 -11.04 -8.75
CA PHE A 345 2.56 -9.64 -8.80
C PHE A 345 2.78 -9.05 -7.41
N VAL A 346 2.07 -9.53 -6.38
CA VAL A 346 2.27 -9.13 -4.99
C VAL A 346 3.62 -9.66 -4.50
N VAL A 347 3.86 -10.96 -4.70
CA VAL A 347 5.13 -11.62 -4.38
C VAL A 347 6.29 -10.95 -5.12
N ARG A 348 6.13 -10.64 -6.41
CA ARG A 348 7.14 -9.92 -7.19
C ARG A 348 7.43 -8.54 -6.60
N ASN A 349 6.41 -7.78 -6.20
CA ASN A 349 6.61 -6.46 -5.60
C ASN A 349 7.33 -6.55 -4.25
N VAL A 350 7.01 -7.55 -3.44
CA VAL A 350 7.71 -7.87 -2.19
C VAL A 350 9.20 -8.15 -2.45
N MET A 351 9.53 -8.94 -3.49
CA MET A 351 10.93 -9.18 -3.88
C MET A 351 11.67 -7.90 -4.26
N VAL A 352 11.04 -7.01 -5.03
CA VAL A 352 11.64 -5.70 -5.36
C VAL A 352 11.99 -4.94 -4.08
N ILE A 353 11.05 -4.87 -3.13
CA ILE A 353 11.20 -4.10 -1.90
C ILE A 353 12.27 -4.72 -1.00
N LEU A 354 12.22 -6.02 -0.74
CA LEU A 354 13.23 -6.73 0.06
C LEU A 354 14.64 -6.60 -0.54
N GLY A 355 14.73 -6.66 -1.87
CA GLY A 355 15.99 -6.44 -2.59
C GLY A 355 16.56 -5.02 -2.40
N GLU A 356 15.72 -4.00 -2.32
CA GLU A 356 16.17 -2.63 -2.03
C GLU A 356 16.48 -2.38 -0.55
N ILE A 357 15.79 -3.07 0.37
CA ILE A 357 16.08 -3.04 1.81
C ILE A 357 17.45 -3.67 2.11
N ARG A 358 17.84 -4.70 1.35
CA ARG A 358 19.13 -5.42 1.47
C ARG A 358 19.38 -6.07 2.84
N ASP A 359 18.32 -6.48 3.52
CA ASP A 359 18.44 -7.20 4.78
C ASP A 359 18.78 -8.69 4.54
N GLN A 360 20.00 -9.07 4.94
CA GLN A 360 20.50 -10.44 4.79
C GLN A 360 19.70 -11.47 5.60
N GLN A 361 18.99 -11.06 6.66
CA GLN A 361 18.16 -11.97 7.47
C GLN A 361 16.99 -12.57 6.67
N THR A 362 16.57 -11.90 5.59
CA THR A 362 15.48 -12.37 4.73
C THR A 362 15.90 -13.44 3.72
N THR A 363 17.21 -13.64 3.53
CA THR A 363 17.77 -14.54 2.50
C THR A 363 17.16 -15.94 2.57
N ALA A 364 17.11 -16.54 3.77
CA ALA A 364 16.60 -17.90 3.94
C ALA A 364 15.13 -18.04 3.54
N GLN A 365 14.34 -16.98 3.71
CA GLN A 365 12.89 -16.98 3.45
C GLN A 365 12.59 -16.77 1.96
N ILE A 366 13.41 -15.99 1.24
CA ILE A 366 13.16 -15.70 -0.19
C ILE A 366 13.75 -16.76 -1.13
N VAL A 367 14.77 -17.52 -0.70
CA VAL A 367 15.43 -18.56 -1.52
C VAL A 367 14.46 -19.59 -2.12
N PRO A 368 13.45 -20.10 -1.40
CA PRO A 368 12.46 -21.01 -2.00
C PRO A 368 11.75 -20.43 -3.24
N LEU A 369 11.63 -19.10 -3.35
CA LEU A 369 10.96 -18.45 -4.47
C LEU A 369 11.77 -18.47 -5.77
N LEU A 370 13.03 -18.91 -5.73
CA LEU A 370 13.80 -19.25 -6.93
C LEU A 370 13.14 -20.37 -7.76
N ASN A 371 12.26 -21.17 -7.14
CA ASN A 371 11.50 -22.24 -7.79
C ASN A 371 10.00 -21.90 -7.93
N HIS A 372 9.62 -20.62 -7.79
CA HIS A 372 8.23 -20.20 -7.93
C HIS A 372 7.68 -20.50 -9.34
N GLU A 373 6.38 -20.81 -9.45
CA GLU A 373 5.73 -21.16 -10.72
C GLU A 373 5.85 -20.05 -11.78
N ASP A 374 5.62 -18.80 -11.37
CA ASP A 374 5.76 -17.62 -12.22
C ASP A 374 7.24 -17.22 -12.40
N ILE A 375 7.68 -17.18 -13.67
CA ILE A 375 9.05 -16.82 -14.05
C ILE A 375 9.43 -15.40 -13.63
N ARG A 376 8.49 -14.46 -13.54
CA ARG A 376 8.77 -13.08 -13.13
C ARG A 376 9.13 -13.01 -11.66
N VAL A 377 8.54 -13.87 -10.83
CA VAL A 377 8.92 -14.01 -9.41
C VAL A 377 10.32 -14.59 -9.32
N ARG A 378 10.62 -15.71 -10.00
CA ARG A 378 11.96 -16.33 -9.98
C ARG A 378 13.07 -15.34 -10.34
N ARG A 379 12.87 -14.58 -11.43
CA ARG A 379 13.82 -13.56 -11.90
C ARG A 379 14.00 -12.44 -10.88
N GLU A 380 12.92 -11.99 -10.26
CA GLU A 380 13.01 -10.91 -9.27
C GLU A 380 13.64 -11.40 -7.96
N THR A 381 13.40 -12.64 -7.54
CA THR A 381 14.09 -13.26 -6.39
C THR A 381 15.60 -13.30 -6.62
N LEU A 382 16.05 -13.67 -7.82
CA LEU A 382 17.47 -13.66 -8.17
C LEU A 382 18.07 -12.24 -8.10
N ARG A 383 17.35 -11.23 -8.64
CA ARG A 383 17.76 -9.82 -8.52
C ARG A 383 17.81 -9.36 -7.07
N ALA A 384 16.83 -9.74 -6.26
CA ALA A 384 16.78 -9.41 -4.84
C ALA A 384 17.99 -9.99 -4.09
N LEU A 385 18.30 -11.27 -4.29
CA LEU A 385 19.51 -11.91 -3.74
C LEU A 385 20.80 -11.20 -4.18
N THR A 386 20.85 -10.75 -5.45
CA THR A 386 22.00 -9.99 -5.97
C THR A 386 22.17 -8.65 -5.26
N LYS A 387 21.08 -7.95 -4.92
CA LYS A 387 21.13 -6.67 -4.20
C LYS A 387 21.43 -6.86 -2.71
N ILE A 388 20.84 -7.88 -2.08
CA ILE A 388 21.07 -8.23 -0.67
C ILE A 388 22.54 -8.63 -0.46
N GLY A 389 23.07 -9.46 -1.36
CA GLY A 389 24.46 -9.93 -1.31
C GLY A 389 24.78 -10.73 -0.05
N GLY A 390 26.07 -10.87 0.24
CA GLY A 390 26.57 -11.66 1.35
C GLY A 390 26.63 -13.17 1.05
N ARG A 391 27.31 -13.90 1.95
CA ARG A 391 27.65 -15.32 1.74
C ARG A 391 26.45 -16.22 1.48
N GLY A 392 25.32 -15.95 2.14
CA GLY A 392 24.08 -16.72 1.95
C GLY A 392 23.52 -16.55 0.54
N ALA A 393 23.45 -15.31 0.03
CA ALA A 393 22.98 -15.04 -1.33
C ALA A 393 23.93 -15.63 -2.37
N GLU A 394 25.25 -15.44 -2.21
CA GLU A 394 26.27 -16.00 -3.10
C GLU A 394 26.17 -17.52 -3.20
N SER A 395 26.04 -18.21 -2.06
CA SER A 395 25.93 -19.68 -2.03
C SER A 395 24.68 -20.19 -2.77
N ASN A 396 23.56 -19.47 -2.66
CA ASN A 396 22.34 -19.83 -3.38
C ASN A 396 22.43 -19.52 -4.88
N LEU A 397 23.06 -18.41 -5.27
CA LEU A 397 23.33 -18.10 -6.68
C LEU A 397 24.26 -19.14 -7.33
N ILE A 398 25.26 -19.65 -6.60
CA ILE A 398 26.13 -20.74 -7.07
C ILE A 398 25.33 -22.02 -7.33
N ARG A 399 24.40 -22.39 -6.44
CA ARG A 399 23.53 -23.57 -6.63
C ARG A 399 22.66 -23.45 -7.88
N ILE A 400 22.23 -22.25 -8.27
CA ILE A 400 21.45 -22.06 -9.49
C ILE A 400 22.24 -22.45 -10.75
N LEU A 401 23.58 -22.33 -10.73
CA LEU A 401 24.42 -22.73 -11.87
C LEU A 401 24.32 -24.24 -12.19
N GLU A 402 23.85 -25.04 -11.25
CA GLU A 402 23.66 -26.49 -11.38
C GLU A 402 22.27 -26.87 -11.91
N ASN A 403 21.32 -25.93 -11.98
CA ASN A 403 19.94 -26.18 -12.39
C ASN A 403 19.79 -26.27 -13.92
N ASP A 404 18.74 -26.95 -14.41
CA ASP A 404 18.49 -27.14 -15.85
C ASP A 404 17.94 -25.88 -16.58
N ASP A 405 17.42 -24.89 -15.84
CA ASP A 405 16.88 -23.65 -16.41
C ASP A 405 18.02 -22.72 -16.89
N ALA A 406 18.26 -22.69 -18.21
CA ALA A 406 19.30 -21.90 -18.85
C ALA A 406 19.17 -20.38 -18.60
N GLU A 407 17.95 -19.85 -18.51
CA GLU A 407 17.74 -18.42 -18.26
C GLU A 407 18.09 -18.05 -16.82
N MET A 408 17.75 -18.92 -15.87
CA MET A 408 18.13 -18.73 -14.47
C MET A 408 19.64 -18.88 -14.27
N ARG A 409 20.29 -19.87 -14.91
CA ARG A 409 21.76 -20.02 -14.90
C ARG A 409 22.45 -18.76 -15.40
N ARG A 410 22.06 -18.26 -16.58
CA ARG A 410 22.58 -17.02 -17.17
C ARG A 410 22.48 -15.84 -16.20
N GLN A 411 21.32 -15.64 -15.60
CA GLN A 411 21.14 -14.56 -14.63
C GLN A 411 22.03 -14.73 -13.39
N ALA A 412 22.18 -15.97 -12.89
CA ALA A 412 23.07 -16.25 -11.77
C ALA A 412 24.55 -15.97 -12.11
N ILE A 413 25.01 -16.31 -13.32
CA ILE A 413 26.36 -15.98 -13.80
C ILE A 413 26.60 -14.47 -13.75
N LEU A 414 25.66 -13.69 -14.30
CA LEU A 414 25.74 -12.22 -14.32
C LEU A 414 25.75 -11.64 -12.89
N SER A 415 24.91 -12.17 -12.01
CA SER A 415 24.84 -11.74 -10.61
C SER A 415 26.11 -12.04 -9.83
N LEU A 416 26.70 -13.23 -9.99
CA LEU A 416 27.95 -13.60 -9.32
C LEU A 416 29.13 -12.76 -9.80
N GLY A 417 29.16 -12.40 -11.09
CA GLY A 417 30.12 -11.44 -11.65
C GLY A 417 29.95 -10.03 -11.08
N ALA A 418 28.71 -9.53 -11.00
CA ALA A 418 28.40 -8.22 -10.45
C ALA A 418 28.72 -8.12 -8.94
N LEU A 419 28.49 -9.19 -8.19
CA LEU A 419 28.85 -9.32 -6.78
C LEU A 419 30.36 -9.49 -6.56
N LYS A 420 31.13 -9.77 -7.62
CA LYS A 420 32.54 -10.17 -7.54
C LYS A 420 32.77 -11.34 -6.58
N SER A 421 31.88 -12.33 -6.62
CA SER A 421 31.91 -13.47 -5.70
C SER A 421 33.11 -14.38 -5.96
N ALA A 422 34.11 -14.32 -5.08
CA ALA A 422 35.24 -15.26 -5.10
C ALA A 422 34.80 -16.70 -4.83
N LEU A 423 33.69 -16.90 -4.08
CA LEU A 423 33.12 -18.22 -3.81
C LEU A 423 32.67 -18.94 -5.09
N ALA A 424 32.27 -18.18 -6.11
CA ALA A 424 31.80 -18.72 -7.38
C ALA A 424 32.91 -19.12 -8.36
N LEU A 425 34.18 -18.84 -8.05
CA LEU A 425 35.31 -19.09 -8.96
C LEU A 425 35.38 -20.55 -9.45
N PRO A 426 35.22 -21.58 -8.60
CA PRO A 426 35.27 -22.97 -9.06
C PRO A 426 34.15 -23.29 -10.06
N ALA A 427 32.90 -22.91 -9.72
CA ALA A 427 31.73 -23.19 -10.54
C ALA A 427 31.78 -22.45 -11.89
N LEU A 428 32.16 -21.18 -11.89
CA LEU A 428 32.29 -20.38 -13.12
C LEU A 428 33.45 -20.85 -14.00
N THR A 429 34.56 -21.29 -13.39
CA THR A 429 35.71 -21.87 -14.11
C THR A 429 35.32 -23.17 -14.82
N GLU A 430 34.58 -24.03 -14.12
CA GLU A 430 34.03 -25.25 -14.71
C GLU A 430 33.11 -24.91 -15.89
N LEU A 431 32.16 -23.99 -15.68
CA LEU A 431 31.18 -23.60 -16.69
C LEU A 431 31.84 -23.01 -17.95
N ALA A 432 32.83 -22.13 -17.81
CA ALA A 432 33.60 -21.57 -18.93
C ALA A 432 34.35 -22.66 -19.74
N SER A 433 34.82 -23.70 -19.05
CA SER A 433 35.66 -24.76 -19.62
C SER A 433 34.89 -25.95 -20.19
N ARG A 434 33.59 -26.09 -19.89
CA ARG A 434 32.72 -27.19 -20.35
C ARG A 434 32.69 -27.28 -21.89
N LYS A 435 32.59 -28.52 -22.40
CA LYS A 435 32.38 -28.78 -23.84
C LYS A 435 30.90 -28.58 -24.18
N GLU A 436 30.64 -28.06 -25.38
CA GLU A 436 29.31 -27.69 -25.91
C GLU A 436 28.24 -28.80 -25.78
N ASN A 437 28.64 -30.07 -25.88
CA ASN A 437 27.74 -31.23 -25.85
C ASN A 437 27.15 -31.56 -24.45
N LYS A 438 27.31 -30.69 -23.44
CA LYS A 438 26.84 -30.92 -22.06
C LYS A 438 25.71 -29.97 -21.62
N GLY A 439 24.90 -29.48 -22.56
CA GLY A 439 23.72 -28.66 -22.23
C GLY A 439 24.01 -27.23 -21.76
N VAL A 440 25.22 -26.73 -22.03
CA VAL A 440 25.64 -25.34 -21.77
C VAL A 440 25.90 -24.65 -23.10
N SER A 441 25.21 -23.54 -23.36
CA SER A 441 25.35 -22.77 -24.59
C SER A 441 26.69 -22.02 -24.66
N GLN A 442 27.10 -21.62 -25.86
CA GLN A 442 28.29 -20.77 -26.02
C GLN A 442 28.12 -19.40 -25.34
N GLU A 443 26.90 -18.88 -25.30
CA GLU A 443 26.58 -17.63 -24.61
C GLU A 443 26.82 -17.75 -23.10
N GLU A 444 26.35 -18.83 -22.47
CA GLU A 444 26.57 -19.09 -21.05
C GLU A 444 28.07 -19.21 -20.71
N ARG A 445 28.84 -19.86 -21.59
CA ARG A 445 30.30 -19.96 -21.44
C ARG A 445 30.98 -18.59 -21.53
N LYS A 446 30.55 -17.77 -22.49
CA LYS A 446 31.06 -16.41 -22.69
C LYS A 446 30.75 -15.53 -21.48
N GLU A 447 29.53 -15.60 -20.95
CA GLU A 447 29.12 -14.86 -19.76
C GLU A 447 29.91 -15.30 -18.53
N ALA A 448 30.21 -16.59 -18.37
CA ALA A 448 31.07 -17.06 -17.27
C ALA A 448 32.50 -16.52 -17.39
N ILE A 449 33.06 -16.47 -18.59
CA ILE A 449 34.37 -15.82 -18.84
C ILE A 449 34.33 -14.34 -18.44
N VAL A 450 33.26 -13.63 -18.83
CA VAL A 450 33.07 -12.22 -18.46
C VAL A 450 32.95 -12.05 -16.95
N ALA A 451 32.20 -12.91 -16.27
CA ALA A 451 32.02 -12.92 -14.82
C ALA A 451 33.35 -13.18 -14.09
N LEU A 452 34.17 -14.14 -14.54
CA LEU A 452 35.52 -14.38 -14.02
C LEU A 452 36.40 -13.13 -14.10
N GLY A 453 36.32 -12.40 -15.24
CA GLY A 453 37.01 -11.13 -15.39
C GLY A 453 36.47 -10.01 -14.50
N GLN A 454 35.17 -9.98 -14.21
CA GLN A 454 34.56 -9.01 -13.27
C GLN A 454 34.95 -9.28 -11.81
N ILE A 455 35.03 -10.56 -11.43
CA ILE A 455 35.50 -10.99 -10.11
C ILE A 455 36.96 -10.56 -9.92
N GLY A 456 37.78 -10.67 -10.97
CA GLY A 456 39.15 -10.12 -10.98
C GLY A 456 40.16 -10.94 -10.18
N ALA A 457 39.83 -12.18 -9.83
CA ALA A 457 40.67 -13.05 -9.01
C ALA A 457 41.72 -13.78 -9.86
N ALA A 458 42.96 -13.83 -9.36
CA ALA A 458 44.09 -14.40 -10.08
C ALA A 458 44.00 -15.93 -10.24
N GLU A 459 43.19 -16.59 -9.42
CA GLU A 459 42.86 -18.00 -9.49
C GLU A 459 42.16 -18.38 -10.81
N ALA A 460 41.53 -17.42 -11.51
CA ALA A 460 40.90 -17.64 -12.81
C ALA A 460 41.90 -17.70 -13.98
N LEU A 461 43.16 -17.25 -13.77
CA LEU A 461 44.16 -17.12 -14.84
C LEU A 461 44.48 -18.43 -15.58
N PRO A 462 44.64 -19.59 -14.92
CA PRO A 462 44.90 -20.84 -15.63
C PRO A 462 43.75 -21.21 -16.60
N CYS A 463 42.50 -21.00 -16.18
CA CYS A 463 41.31 -21.24 -16.99
C CYS A 463 41.28 -20.30 -18.20
N LEU A 464 41.35 -18.98 -17.96
CA LEU A 464 41.28 -17.96 -19.01
C LEU A 464 42.45 -18.09 -20.01
N GLY A 465 43.66 -18.36 -19.51
CA GLY A 465 44.82 -18.62 -20.36
C GLY A 465 44.68 -19.89 -21.19
N GLY A 466 44.08 -20.94 -20.65
CA GLY A 466 43.76 -22.17 -21.38
C GLY A 466 42.74 -21.95 -22.50
N ILE A 467 41.71 -21.13 -22.25
CA ILE A 467 40.72 -20.75 -23.26
C ILE A 467 41.37 -19.90 -24.35
N LEU A 468 42.15 -18.87 -24.00
CA LEU A 468 42.84 -18.00 -24.95
C LEU A 468 43.78 -18.77 -25.89
N LYS A 469 44.48 -19.78 -25.36
CA LYS A 469 45.45 -20.62 -26.10
C LYS A 469 44.82 -21.76 -26.90
N ARG A 470 43.50 -22.02 -26.79
CA ARG A 470 42.86 -23.07 -27.61
C ARG A 470 43.07 -22.76 -29.09
N ARG A 471 43.54 -23.77 -29.82
CA ARG A 471 43.71 -23.74 -31.27
C ARG A 471 42.83 -24.83 -31.86
N ARG A 472 41.78 -24.45 -32.58
CA ARG A 472 40.99 -25.40 -33.38
C ARG A 472 41.46 -25.33 -34.83
N PHE A 473 41.80 -26.49 -35.38
CA PHE A 473 42.41 -26.62 -36.72
C PHE A 473 41.36 -26.63 -37.85
N TRP A 474 40.06 -26.69 -37.52
CA TRP A 474 38.94 -26.71 -38.47
C TRP A 474 37.75 -25.91 -37.91
N PHE A 475 37.28 -24.95 -38.73
CA PHE A 475 36.10 -24.07 -38.70
C PHE A 475 35.26 -23.93 -37.42
N GLY A 476 35.12 -22.68 -36.95
CA GLY A 476 34.02 -22.23 -36.08
C GLY A 476 34.25 -20.86 -35.42
N ASP A 477 33.49 -19.85 -35.82
CA ASP A 477 33.55 -18.47 -35.27
C ASP A 477 33.31 -18.41 -33.74
N SER A 478 32.57 -19.36 -33.19
CA SER A 478 32.20 -19.39 -31.77
C SER A 478 33.38 -19.61 -30.82
N ASP A 479 34.48 -20.24 -31.25
CA ASP A 479 35.67 -20.38 -30.41
C ASP A 479 36.46 -19.06 -30.36
N GLU A 480 36.40 -18.25 -31.44
CA GLU A 480 37.04 -16.94 -31.48
C GLU A 480 36.39 -15.96 -30.49
N GLU A 481 35.06 -15.95 -30.40
CA GLU A 481 34.35 -15.11 -29.43
C GLU A 481 34.73 -15.39 -27.98
N LEU A 482 34.94 -16.67 -27.62
CA LEU A 482 35.35 -17.05 -26.27
C LEU A 482 36.79 -16.66 -25.99
N ARG A 483 37.68 -16.77 -26.99
CA ARG A 483 39.07 -16.33 -26.88
C ARG A 483 39.17 -14.82 -26.76
N GLU A 484 38.34 -14.08 -27.50
CA GLU A 484 38.21 -12.62 -27.38
C GLU A 484 37.74 -12.24 -25.97
N ALA A 485 36.68 -12.89 -25.48
CA ALA A 485 36.18 -12.68 -24.12
C ALA A 485 37.24 -13.00 -23.06
N ALA A 486 38.03 -14.08 -23.25
CA ALA A 486 39.10 -14.46 -22.33
C ALA A 486 40.23 -13.42 -22.31
N ALA A 487 40.64 -12.89 -23.47
CA ALA A 487 41.60 -11.78 -23.55
C ALA A 487 41.07 -10.53 -22.81
N ALA A 488 39.80 -10.18 -23.02
CA ALA A 488 39.18 -9.05 -22.33
C ALA A 488 39.09 -9.27 -20.81
N ALA A 489 38.77 -10.48 -20.36
CA ALA A 489 38.70 -10.86 -18.95
C ALA A 489 40.07 -10.80 -18.26
N LEU A 490 41.12 -11.31 -18.91
CA LEU A 490 42.50 -11.22 -18.42
C LEU A 490 42.94 -9.77 -18.20
N GLY A 491 42.53 -8.85 -19.08
CA GLY A 491 42.81 -7.42 -18.92
C GLY A 491 42.12 -6.76 -17.72
N LYS A 492 41.11 -7.40 -17.13
CA LYS A 492 40.43 -6.93 -15.91
C LYS A 492 41.05 -7.52 -14.64
N ILE A 493 41.89 -8.54 -14.76
CA ILE A 493 42.60 -9.16 -13.63
C ILE A 493 43.96 -8.46 -13.49
N CYS A 494 44.11 -7.66 -12.44
CA CYS A 494 45.32 -6.90 -12.12
C CYS A 494 46.46 -7.79 -11.61
N ASP A 495 46.99 -8.69 -12.44
CA ASP A 495 48.08 -9.63 -12.13
C ASP A 495 49.14 -9.62 -13.25
N GLU A 496 50.43 -9.65 -12.90
CA GLU A 496 51.52 -9.64 -13.89
C GLU A 496 51.47 -10.83 -14.85
N ARG A 497 50.98 -11.99 -14.41
CA ARG A 497 50.81 -13.18 -15.28
C ARG A 497 49.78 -12.92 -16.38
N SER A 498 48.81 -12.03 -16.16
CA SER A 498 47.91 -11.56 -17.22
C SER A 498 48.68 -10.85 -18.33
N LEU A 499 49.71 -10.05 -18.01
CA LEU A 499 50.55 -9.39 -19.03
C LEU A 499 51.25 -10.41 -19.92
N THR A 500 51.81 -11.47 -19.32
CA THR A 500 52.48 -12.54 -20.08
C THR A 500 51.52 -13.23 -21.05
N LEU A 501 50.31 -13.55 -20.58
CA LEU A 501 49.28 -14.19 -21.41
C LEU A 501 48.79 -13.27 -22.54
N LEU A 502 48.57 -11.98 -22.24
CA LEU A 502 48.09 -11.00 -23.21
C LEU A 502 49.14 -10.67 -24.28
N ARG A 503 50.42 -10.50 -23.89
CA ARG A 503 51.53 -10.27 -24.84
C ARG A 503 51.65 -11.39 -25.86
N ALA A 504 51.49 -12.63 -25.43
CA ALA A 504 51.49 -13.79 -26.32
C ALA A 504 50.30 -13.82 -27.30
N ALA A 505 49.23 -13.07 -27.05
CA ALA A 505 48.02 -13.02 -27.87
C ALA A 505 47.89 -11.73 -28.71
N VAL A 506 48.83 -10.79 -28.60
CA VAL A 506 48.85 -9.57 -29.44
C VAL A 506 48.97 -9.90 -30.93
N ASP A 507 49.69 -10.96 -31.25
CA ASP A 507 49.92 -11.46 -32.61
C ASP A 507 49.03 -12.67 -32.96
N ASP A 508 47.85 -12.75 -32.32
CA ASP A 508 46.92 -13.82 -32.62
C ASP A 508 46.43 -13.79 -34.08
N ARG A 509 46.20 -14.96 -34.67
CA ARG A 509 45.69 -15.08 -36.03
C ARG A 509 44.29 -14.49 -36.19
N SER A 510 43.46 -14.54 -35.14
CA SER A 510 42.16 -13.89 -35.15
C SER A 510 42.33 -12.39 -34.87
N PRO A 511 41.92 -11.48 -35.80
CA PRO A 511 42.04 -10.04 -35.60
C PRO A 511 41.25 -9.55 -34.37
N ALA A 512 40.12 -10.20 -34.05
CA ALA A 512 39.29 -9.86 -32.90
C ALA A 512 40.05 -10.12 -31.59
N VAL A 513 40.66 -11.31 -31.45
CA VAL A 513 41.46 -11.70 -30.28
C VAL A 513 42.69 -10.81 -30.13
N ALA A 514 43.44 -10.59 -31.22
CA ALA A 514 44.61 -9.71 -31.23
C ALA A 514 44.28 -8.27 -30.79
N ARG A 515 43.16 -7.72 -31.28
CA ARG A 515 42.67 -6.40 -30.88
C ARG A 515 42.27 -6.37 -29.41
N ALA A 516 41.51 -7.36 -28.93
CA ALA A 516 41.12 -7.45 -27.53
C ALA A 516 42.34 -7.57 -26.61
N ALA A 517 43.34 -8.37 -26.98
CA ALA A 517 44.60 -8.50 -26.25
C ALA A 517 45.37 -7.19 -26.16
N ARG A 518 45.51 -6.44 -27.27
CA ARG A 518 46.14 -5.10 -27.29
C ARG A 518 45.42 -4.11 -26.37
N LEU A 519 44.09 -4.06 -26.45
CA LEU A 519 43.28 -3.17 -25.61
C LEU A 519 43.39 -3.52 -24.12
N ALA A 520 43.33 -4.82 -23.80
CA ALA A 520 43.49 -5.35 -22.45
C ALA A 520 44.88 -5.03 -21.89
N LEU A 521 45.94 -5.25 -22.68
CA LEU A 521 47.33 -4.99 -22.29
C LEU A 521 47.55 -3.50 -21.98
N ASN A 522 47.12 -2.61 -22.89
CA ASN A 522 47.22 -1.15 -22.69
C ASN A 522 46.49 -0.67 -21.43
N ARG A 523 45.32 -1.25 -21.11
CA ARG A 523 44.57 -0.92 -19.89
C ARG A 523 45.30 -1.40 -18.64
N LEU A 524 45.80 -2.63 -18.66
CA LEU A 524 46.46 -3.25 -17.53
C LEU A 524 47.81 -2.59 -17.23
N GLU A 525 48.62 -2.28 -18.24
CA GLU A 525 49.89 -1.56 -18.07
C GLU A 525 49.68 -0.17 -17.47
N LYS A 526 48.64 0.56 -17.91
CA LYS A 526 48.25 1.82 -17.26
C LYS A 526 47.85 1.62 -15.80
N ALA A 527 47.02 0.62 -15.51
CA ALA A 527 46.53 0.37 -14.16
C ALA A 527 47.68 0.01 -13.19
N LEU A 528 48.65 -0.79 -13.64
CA LEU A 528 49.82 -1.18 -12.83
C LEU A 528 50.78 -0.01 -12.62
N ASN A 529 51.04 0.81 -13.65
CA ASN A 529 51.91 1.99 -13.54
C ASN A 529 51.32 3.10 -12.63
N HIS A 530 50.01 3.11 -12.40
CA HIS A 530 49.35 4.04 -11.47
C HIS A 530 49.27 3.50 -10.02
N ALA A 531 49.54 2.21 -9.81
CA ALA A 531 49.50 1.57 -8.49
C ALA A 531 50.88 1.52 -7.80
N THR A 532 51.96 1.74 -8.57
CA THR A 532 53.35 1.95 -8.13
C THR A 532 53.65 3.44 -7.97
#